data_AF-A0A815JZE1-F1
#
_entry.id   AF-A0A815JZE1-F1
#
_cell.length_a   1.000
_cell.length_b   1.000
_cell.length_c   1.000
_cell.angle_alpha   90.00
_cell.angle_beta   90.00
_cell.angle_gamma   90.00
#
_symmetry.space_group_name_H-M   'P 1'
#
loop_
_entity.id
_entity.type
_entity.pdbx_description
1 polymer ?
#
loop_
_entity_poly.entity_id
_entity_poly.type
_entity_poly.pdbx_seq_one_letter_code
_entity_poly.pdbx_strand_id
1 'polypeptide(L)' 'TPYHPQSNGIVDRFNSTFIPQISKLQDTEDNNWDEYIQAVVFAYNTGVHKTTNYSPYELLYGRQPRPPARPIFFLETE' A
#
# COMPACT_ATOMS: atom_id res chain seq x y z
N THR A 1 -20.32 -10.86 -15.66
CA THR A 1 -21.78 -11.09 -15.50
C THR A 1 -22.23 -10.51 -14.16
N PRO A 2 -23.51 -10.15 -13.96
CA PRO A 2 -23.98 -9.66 -12.67
C PRO A 2 -23.69 -10.71 -11.59
N TYR A 3 -23.15 -10.29 -10.44
CA TYR A 3 -22.78 -11.18 -9.32
C TYR A 3 -21.74 -12.28 -9.64
N HIS A 4 -20.74 -11.98 -10.47
CA HIS A 4 -19.59 -12.85 -10.66
C HIS A 4 -18.34 -12.25 -10.00
N PRO A 5 -18.08 -12.52 -8.70
CA PRO A 5 -16.93 -11.95 -7.98
C PRO A 5 -15.59 -12.34 -8.62
N GLN A 6 -15.55 -13.43 -9.39
CA GLN A 6 -14.36 -13.87 -10.12
C GLN A 6 -13.88 -12.89 -11.21
N SER A 7 -14.73 -11.99 -11.72
CA SER A 7 -14.30 -11.01 -12.74
C SER A 7 -13.45 -9.88 -12.17
N ASN A 8 -13.48 -9.63 -10.85
CA ASN A 8 -12.79 -8.51 -10.20
C ASN A 8 -11.69 -8.96 -9.21
N GLY A 9 -11.13 -10.15 -9.39
CA GLY A 9 -10.16 -10.73 -8.43
C GLY A 9 -8.93 -9.86 -8.15
N ILE A 10 -8.52 -8.99 -9.09
CA ILE A 10 -7.41 -8.04 -8.86
C ILE A 10 -7.82 -6.96 -7.85
N VAL A 11 -9.03 -6.40 -7.99
CA VAL A 11 -9.56 -5.39 -7.07
C VAL A 11 -9.83 -6.02 -5.70
N ASP A 12 -10.38 -7.23 -5.66
CA ASP A 12 -10.64 -7.93 -4.41
C ASP A 12 -9.35 -8.26 -3.65
N ARG A 13 -8.29 -8.64 -4.38
CA ARG A 13 -6.96 -8.89 -3.79
C ARG A 13 -6.32 -7.62 -3.28
N PHE A 14 -6.47 -6.51 -4.01
CA PHE A 14 -6.04 -5.19 -3.56
C PHE A 14 -6.76 -4.82 -2.26
N ASN A 15 -8.09 -4.88 -2.24
CA ASN A 15 -8.91 -4.57 -1.07
C ASN A 15 -8.57 -5.46 0.13
N SER A 16 -8.30 -6.75 -0.09
CA SER A 16 -7.88 -7.70 0.96
C SER A 16 -6.54 -7.32 1.61
N THR A 17 -5.69 -6.56 0.93
CA THR A 17 -4.42 -6.05 1.48
C THR A 17 -4.60 -4.67 2.10
N PHE A 18 -5.38 -3.82 1.43
CA PHE A 18 -5.56 -2.41 1.77
C PHE A 18 -6.41 -2.21 3.03
N ILE A 19 -7.53 -2.93 3.17
CA ILE A 19 -8.43 -2.79 4.32
C ILE A 19 -7.71 -3.10 5.64
N PRO A 20 -6.97 -4.22 5.80
CA PRO A 20 -6.22 -4.49 7.03
C PRO A 20 -5.13 -3.47 7.34
N GLN A 21 -4.56 -2.78 6.34
CA GLN A 21 -3.57 -1.74 6.57
C GLN A 21 -4.21 -0.50 7.18
N ILE A 22 -5.37 -0.07 6.67
CA ILE A 22 -6.15 1.02 7.25
C ILE A 22 -6.65 0.65 8.65
N SER A 23 -7.16 -0.58 8.84
CA SER A 23 -7.67 -1.03 10.14
C SER A 23 -6.61 -1.06 11.24
N LYS A 24 -5.32 -1.10 10.89
CA LYS A 24 -4.20 -0.99 11.85
C LYS A 24 -3.86 0.45 12.25
N LEU A 25 -4.24 1.42 11.42
CA LEU A 25 -3.90 2.83 11.61
C LEU A 25 -5.08 3.63 12.18
N GLN A 26 -6.31 3.22 11.87
CA GLN A 26 -7.51 3.87 12.39
C GLN A 26 -7.58 3.75 13.92
N ASP A 27 -8.04 4.82 14.56
CA ASP A 27 -8.48 4.76 15.96
C ASP A 27 -9.83 4.02 16.03
N THR A 28 -9.99 3.19 17.05
CA THR A 28 -11.22 2.42 17.25
C THR A 28 -12.35 3.32 17.76
N GLU A 29 -12.03 4.44 18.41
CA GLU A 29 -13.01 5.36 18.98
C GLU A 29 -13.45 6.45 17.98
N ASP A 30 -12.53 6.97 17.16
CA ASP A 30 -12.78 8.13 16.29
C ASP A 30 -13.10 7.79 14.83
N ASN A 31 -12.96 6.53 14.39
CA ASN A 31 -13.27 6.07 13.02
C ASN A 31 -12.68 6.98 11.92
N ASN A 32 -11.45 7.44 12.12
CA ASN A 32 -10.70 8.37 11.26
C ASN A 32 -9.96 7.67 10.09
N TRP A 33 -10.54 6.59 9.57
CA TRP A 33 -9.93 5.75 8.54
C TRP A 33 -9.64 6.50 7.23
N ASP A 34 -10.42 7.54 6.95
CA ASP A 34 -10.34 8.37 5.75
C ASP A 34 -9.06 9.21 5.68
N GLU A 35 -8.57 9.65 6.84
CA GLU A 35 -7.29 10.37 6.96
C GLU A 35 -6.10 9.50 6.54
N TYR A 36 -6.19 8.18 6.76
CA TYR A 36 -5.10 7.24 6.46
C TYR A 36 -5.09 6.73 5.02
N ILE A 37 -6.15 6.95 4.24
CA ILE A 37 -6.25 6.45 2.85
C ILE A 37 -5.02 6.84 2.05
N GLN A 38 -4.66 8.13 2.05
CA GLN A 38 -3.54 8.64 1.25
C GLN A 38 -2.21 8.03 1.67
N ALA A 39 -1.99 7.89 2.98
CA ALA A 39 -0.77 7.31 3.53
C ALA A 39 -0.63 5.82 3.16
N VAL A 40 -1.71 5.05 3.27
CA VAL A 40 -1.72 3.62 2.93
C VAL A 40 -1.54 3.41 1.42
N VAL A 41 -2.22 4.21 0.57
CA VAL A 41 -2.04 4.15 -0.89
C VAL A 41 -0.59 4.47 -1.27
N PHE A 42 0.01 5.48 -0.64
CA PHE A 42 1.41 5.82 -0.85
C PHE A 42 2.31 4.65 -0.48
N ALA A 43 2.17 4.11 0.73
CA ALA A 43 2.96 2.97 1.21
C ALA A 43 2.80 1.73 0.32
N TYR A 44 1.59 1.45 -0.17
CA TYR A 44 1.31 0.34 -1.08
C TYR A 44 2.01 0.51 -2.43
N ASN A 45 1.97 1.73 -2.99
CA ASN A 45 2.56 2.04 -4.30
C ASN A 45 4.09 2.08 -4.27
N THR A 46 4.70 2.48 -3.15
CA THR A 46 6.16 2.57 -3.01
C THR A 46 6.79 1.35 -2.38
N GLY A 47 6.03 0.50 -1.71
CA GLY A 47 6.51 -0.72 -1.07
C GLY A 47 6.80 -1.83 -2.09
N VAL A 48 7.88 -2.58 -1.87
CA VAL A 48 8.22 -3.74 -2.70
C VAL A 48 7.26 -4.90 -2.42
N HIS A 49 6.64 -5.45 -3.47
CA HIS A 49 5.75 -6.59 -3.33
C HIS A 49 6.52 -7.90 -3.51
N LYS A 50 6.33 -8.87 -2.62
CA LYS A 50 7.08 -10.15 -2.61
C LYS A 50 6.93 -10.98 -3.89
N THR A 51 5.82 -10.82 -4.61
CA THR A 51 5.53 -11.59 -5.83
C THR A 51 6.32 -11.08 -7.04
N THR A 52 6.54 -9.77 -7.11
CA THR A 52 7.22 -9.11 -8.23
C THR A 52 8.65 -8.72 -7.88
N ASN A 53 9.00 -8.60 -6.60
CA ASN A 53 10.22 -7.96 -6.09
C ASN A 53 10.40 -6.49 -6.52
N TYR A 54 9.32 -5.87 -7.01
CA TYR A 54 9.28 -4.46 -7.40
C TYR A 54 8.12 -3.75 -6.72
N SER A 55 8.24 -2.44 -6.56
CA SER A 55 7.09 -1.62 -6.16
C SER A 55 6.14 -1.37 -7.34
N PRO A 56 4.82 -1.21 -7.11
CA PRO A 56 3.90 -0.80 -8.17
C PRO A 56 4.33 0.49 -8.89
N TYR A 57 4.95 1.42 -8.14
CA TYR A 57 5.52 2.64 -8.70
C TYR A 57 6.66 2.35 -9.68
N GLU A 58 7.59 1.46 -9.35
CA GLU A 58 8.66 1.06 -10.26
C GLU A 58 8.13 0.41 -11.53
N LEU A 59 7.13 -0.47 -11.40
CA LEU A 59 6.53 -1.14 -12.54
C LEU A 59 5.83 -0.15 -13.48
N LEU A 60 5.24 0.92 -12.94
CA LEU A 60 4.54 1.93 -13.72
C LEU A 60 5.48 2.96 -14.35
N TYR A 61 6.49 3.42 -13.61
CA TYR A 61 7.34 4.56 -14.03
C TYR A 61 8.77 4.18 -14.41
N GLY A 62 9.18 2.92 -14.22
CA GLY A 62 10.53 2.44 -14.51
C GLY A 62 11.62 3.03 -13.63
N ARG A 63 11.27 3.65 -12.49
CA ARG A 63 12.22 4.26 -11.55
C ARG A 63 11.78 4.04 -10.10
N GLN A 64 12.76 4.06 -9.21
CA GLN A 64 12.53 3.93 -7.77
C GLN A 64 11.71 5.11 -7.21
N PRO A 65 10.71 4.87 -6.34
CA PRO A 65 9.96 5.93 -5.69
C PRO A 65 10.89 6.74 -4.78
N ARG A 66 10.80 8.07 -4.83
CA ARG A 66 11.50 8.96 -3.89
C ARG A 66 10.61 9.23 -2.69
N PRO A 67 10.93 8.70 -1.49
CA PRO A 67 10.15 9.03 -0.29
C PRO A 67 10.31 10.52 0.06
N PRO A 68 9.26 11.18 0.60
CA PRO A 68 9.29 12.59 0.97
C PRO A 68 10.32 12.91 2.08
N ALA A 69 10.74 11.91 2.85
CA ALA A 69 11.90 11.99 3.72
C ALA A 69 12.65 10.65 3.65
N ARG A 70 13.95 10.69 3.33
CA ARG A 70 14.85 9.56 3.58
C ARG A 70 15.04 9.49 5.10
N PRO A 71 14.61 8.43 5.81
CA PRO A 71 14.95 8.29 7.22
C PRO A 71 16.47 8.13 7.30
N ILE A 72 17.14 9.03 8.03
CA ILE A 72 18.58 8.94 8.34
C ILE A 72 18.89 7.70 9.20
N PHE A 73 17.87 7.01 9.71
CA PHE A 73 17.97 5.86 10.60
C PHE A 73 18.43 4.53 9.96
N PHE A 74 18.57 4.43 8.63
CA PHE A 74 19.05 3.21 7.96
C PHE A 74 20.54 3.24 7.58
N LEU A 75 21.34 4.13 8.19
CA LEU A 75 22.81 4.16 8.01
C LEU A 75 23.59 3.61 9.21
N GLU A 76 22.95 2.90 10.14
CA GLU A 76 23.64 2.46 11.36
C GLU A 76 23.19 1.09 11.83
N THR A 77 23.39 0.07 10.97
CA THR A 77 23.64 -1.30 11.42
C THR A 77 24.54 -1.96 10.38
N GLU A 78 25.86 -1.90 10.60
CA GLU A 78 26.76 -3.01 10.28
C GLU A 78 26.66 -4.06 11.40
#